data_AF-A0A068URH2-F1
#
_entry.id   AF-A0A068URH2-F1
#
_cell.length_a   1.000
_cell.length_b   1.000
_cell.length_c   1.000
_cell.angle_alpha   90.00
_cell.angle_beta   90.00
_cell.angle_gamma   90.00
#
_symmetry.space_group_name_H-M   'P 1'
#
loop_
_entity.id
_entity.type
_entity.pdbx_description
1 polymer ?
#
loop_
_entity_poly.entity_id
_entity_poly.type
_entity_poly.pdbx_seq_one_letter_code
_entity_poly.pdbx_strand_id
1 'polypeptide(L)'
;MKSEEAKKFQGLIRKVFERSGASNPGDFLLLLRWILLSAGTDTSSATVECAMSLLLNHPEVLEKARAELDADCPLEWEESLALVLVLHNTLIQCFECQRVGPEMVDLAEGEGISIMPKATPLEAKCKERNFVHEIVLEAD
;
A
#
# COMPACT_ATOMS: atom_id res chain seq x y z
N MET A 1 -10.49 -36.95 -15.07
CA MET A 1 -11.73 -36.18 -14.81
C MET A 1 -12.69 -36.42 -15.98
N LYS A 2 -13.86 -37.03 -15.75
CA LYS A 2 -14.76 -37.47 -16.83
C LYS A 2 -15.39 -36.24 -17.51
N SER A 3 -15.42 -36.21 -18.84
CA SER A 3 -15.94 -35.10 -19.65
C SER A 3 -17.36 -34.64 -19.23
N GLU A 4 -18.18 -35.56 -18.75
CA GLU A 4 -19.55 -35.27 -18.29
C GLU A 4 -19.62 -34.46 -16.98
N GLU A 5 -18.68 -34.63 -16.06
CA GLU A 5 -18.61 -33.82 -14.83
C GLU A 5 -18.23 -32.37 -15.15
N ALA A 6 -17.28 -32.17 -16.07
CA ALA A 6 -16.87 -30.84 -16.50
C ALA A 6 -18.02 -30.09 -17.20
N LYS A 7 -18.81 -30.78 -18.03
CA LYS A 7 -20.00 -30.20 -18.69
C LYS A 7 -21.10 -29.85 -17.69
N LYS A 8 -21.34 -30.71 -16.69
CA LYS A 8 -22.29 -30.42 -15.59
C LYS A 8 -21.86 -29.19 -14.81
N PHE A 9 -20.58 -29.09 -14.45
CA PHE A 9 -20.02 -27.95 -13.74
C PHE A 9 -20.13 -26.66 -14.55
N GLN A 10 -19.75 -26.66 -15.83
CA GLN A 10 -19.93 -25.52 -16.73
C GLN A 10 -21.39 -25.11 -16.89
N GLY A 11 -22.32 -26.07 -16.96
CA GLY A 11 -23.75 -25.80 -17.00
C GLY A 11 -24.27 -25.14 -15.71
N LEU A 12 -23.74 -25.55 -14.56
CA LEU A 12 -24.12 -25.03 -13.26
C LEU A 12 -23.61 -23.60 -13.06
N ILE A 13 -22.34 -23.36 -13.40
CA ILE A 13 -21.72 -22.03 -13.41
C ILE A 13 -22.51 -21.07 -14.31
N ARG A 14 -22.83 -21.48 -15.54
CA ARG A 14 -23.64 -20.67 -16.47
C ARG A 14 -25.01 -20.30 -15.90
N LYS A 15 -25.73 -21.26 -15.29
CA LYS A 15 -27.02 -20.99 -14.64
C LYS A 15 -26.92 -20.02 -13.47
N VAL A 16 -25.83 -20.08 -12.70
CA VAL A 16 -25.57 -19.14 -11.60
C VAL A 16 -25.36 -17.72 -12.15
N PHE A 17 -24.65 -17.58 -13.27
CA PHE A 17 -24.42 -16.30 -13.92
C PHE A 17 -25.68 -15.71 -14.57
N GLU A 18 -26.48 -16.53 -15.25
CA GLU A 18 -27.78 -16.11 -15.81
C GLU A 18 -28.74 -15.65 -14.70
N ARG A 19 -28.75 -16.33 -13.54
CA ARG A 19 -29.57 -15.92 -12.38
C ARG A 19 -29.11 -14.62 -11.72
N SER A 20 -27.83 -14.29 -11.81
CA SER A 20 -27.27 -13.05 -11.27
C SER A 20 -27.41 -11.86 -12.22
N GLY A 21 -28.04 -12.04 -13.39
CA GLY A 21 -28.31 -10.98 -14.37
C GLY A 21 -27.10 -10.57 -15.20
N ALA A 22 -25.99 -11.30 -15.09
CA ALA A 22 -24.78 -11.01 -15.86
C ALA A 22 -24.87 -11.60 -17.26
N SER A 23 -24.57 -10.77 -18.26
CA SER A 23 -24.55 -11.20 -19.66
C SER A 23 -23.29 -12.00 -20.01
N ASN A 24 -22.19 -11.77 -19.29
CA ASN A 24 -20.93 -12.47 -19.48
C ASN A 24 -20.24 -12.76 -18.12
N PRO A 25 -19.82 -14.02 -17.84
CA PRO A 25 -19.06 -14.33 -16.63
C PRO A 25 -17.73 -13.57 -16.51
N GLY A 26 -17.15 -13.13 -17.63
CA GLY A 26 -15.95 -12.29 -17.64
C GLY A 26 -16.13 -10.94 -16.94
N ASP A 27 -17.36 -10.44 -16.82
CA ASP A 27 -17.64 -9.15 -16.18
C ASP A 27 -17.39 -9.21 -14.66
N PHE A 28 -17.53 -10.40 -14.06
CA PHE A 28 -17.15 -10.61 -12.66
C PHE A 28 -15.65 -10.62 -12.44
N LEU A 29 -14.84 -10.95 -13.46
CA LEU A 29 -13.39 -10.84 -13.33
C LEU A 29 -12.96 -9.39 -13.20
N LEU A 30 -13.66 -8.46 -13.85
CA LEU A 30 -13.42 -7.02 -13.69
C LEU A 30 -13.79 -6.56 -12.27
N LEU A 31 -14.92 -7.00 -11.74
CA LEU A 31 -15.33 -6.73 -10.36
C LEU A 31 -14.35 -7.32 -9.34
N LEU A 32 -13.96 -8.59 -9.50
CA LEU A 32 -13.02 -9.28 -8.62
C LEU A 32 -11.62 -8.65 -8.67
N ARG A 33 -11.15 -8.29 -9.86
CA ARG A 33 -9.87 -7.57 -10.02
C ARG A 33 -9.90 -6.22 -9.31
N TRP A 34 -11.01 -5.50 -9.40
CA TRP A 34 -11.16 -4.23 -8.70
C TRP A 34 -11.19 -4.40 -7.18
N ILE A 35 -11.94 -5.39 -6.66
CA ILE A 35 -11.95 -5.72 -5.23
C ILE A 35 -10.56 -6.12 -4.73
N LEU A 36 -9.87 -7.02 -5.43
CA LEU A 36 -8.52 -7.47 -5.05
C LEU A 36 -7.50 -6.33 -5.11
N LEU A 37 -7.60 -5.45 -6.11
CA LEU A 37 -6.73 -4.28 -6.22
C LEU A 37 -7.00 -3.29 -5.07
N SER A 38 -8.28 -2.99 -4.79
CA SER A 38 -8.66 -2.08 -3.69
C SER A 38 -8.23 -2.62 -2.32
N ALA A 39 -8.41 -3.92 -2.08
CA ALA A 39 -7.95 -4.58 -0.87
C ALA A 39 -6.41 -4.50 -0.72
N GLY A 40 -5.67 -4.62 -1.83
CA GLY A 40 -4.22 -4.47 -1.85
C GLY A 40 -3.75 -3.02 -1.63
N THR A 41 -4.43 -2.04 -2.21
CA THR A 41 -4.06 -0.62 -2.07
C THR A 41 -4.40 -0.07 -0.69
N ASP A 42 -5.57 -0.39 -0.15
CA ASP A 42 -6.02 0.13 1.14
C ASP A 42 -5.13 -0.37 2.29
N THR A 43 -4.75 -1.66 2.24
CA THR A 43 -3.83 -2.26 3.21
C THR A 43 -2.40 -1.73 3.06
N SER A 44 -1.94 -1.49 1.83
CA SER A 44 -0.63 -0.91 1.55
C SER A 44 -0.50 0.52 2.08
N SER A 45 -1.47 1.39 1.80
CA SER A 45 -1.48 2.79 2.25
C SER A 45 -1.47 2.89 3.78
N ALA A 46 -2.35 2.13 4.45
CA ALA A 46 -2.41 2.08 5.90
C ALA A 46 -1.09 1.55 6.50
N THR A 47 -0.45 0.58 5.85
CA THR A 47 0.84 0.02 6.31
C THR A 47 1.96 1.06 6.23
N VAL A 48 2.07 1.83 5.14
CA VAL A 48 3.07 2.90 5.02
C VAL A 48 2.85 3.97 6.08
N GLU A 49 1.60 4.39 6.28
CA GLU A 49 1.24 5.40 7.28
C GLU A 49 1.53 4.93 8.71
N CYS A 50 1.17 3.69 9.05
CA CYS A 50 1.46 3.08 10.34
C CYS A 50 2.98 2.91 10.57
N ALA A 51 3.71 2.43 9.56
CA ALA A 51 5.16 2.30 9.64
C ALA A 51 5.84 3.66 9.88
N MET A 52 5.40 4.69 9.16
CA MET A 52 5.92 6.05 9.34
C MET A 52 5.59 6.62 10.74
N SER A 53 4.39 6.37 11.23
CA SER A 53 3.96 6.77 12.58
C SER A 53 4.80 6.09 13.68
N LEU A 54 5.11 4.79 13.52
CA LEU A 54 5.98 4.04 14.42
C LEU A 54 7.41 4.61 14.43
N LEU A 55 7.97 4.92 13.26
CA LEU A 55 9.31 5.52 13.16
C LEU A 55 9.37 6.92 13.78
N LEU A 56 8.34 7.74 13.63
CA LEU A 56 8.29 9.08 14.23
C LEU A 56 8.17 9.04 15.76
N ASN A 57 7.63 7.96 16.33
CA ASN A 57 7.61 7.71 17.77
C ASN A 57 8.96 7.20 18.30
N HIS A 58 9.81 6.63 17.42
CA HIS A 58 11.10 6.01 17.75
C HIS A 58 12.27 6.60 16.92
N PRO A 59 12.74 7.82 17.24
CA PRO A 59 13.75 8.52 16.43
C PRO A 59 15.09 7.76 16.36
N GLU A 60 15.44 6.96 17.37
CA GLU A 60 16.63 6.11 17.38
C GLU A 60 16.63 5.06 16.26
N VAL A 61 15.46 4.51 15.95
CA VAL A 61 15.29 3.53 14.87
C VAL A 61 15.31 4.22 13.51
N LEU A 62 14.72 5.42 13.43
CA LEU A 62 14.70 6.22 12.22
C LEU A 62 16.11 6.64 11.76
N GLU A 63 16.96 7.08 12.68
CA GLU A 63 18.36 7.44 12.37
C GLU A 63 19.18 6.23 11.92
N LYS A 64 18.96 5.06 12.54
CA LYS A 64 19.62 3.82 12.14
C LYS A 64 19.17 3.37 10.74
N ALA A 65 17.87 3.41 10.47
CA ALA A 65 17.32 3.09 9.15
C ALA A 65 17.92 4.02 8.08
N ARG A 66 17.99 5.33 8.34
CA ARG A 66 18.63 6.29 7.43
C ARG A 66 20.09 5.92 7.12
N ALA A 67 20.86 5.57 8.15
CA ALA A 67 22.25 5.17 7.97
C ALA A 67 22.41 3.88 7.13
N GLU A 68 21.52 2.91 7.28
CA GLU A 68 21.50 1.69 6.46
C GLU A 68 21.14 1.99 5.00
N LEU A 69 20.28 2.98 4.76
CA LEU A 69 19.82 3.37 3.43
C LEU A 69 20.76 4.28 2.67
N ASP A 70 21.53 5.10 3.37
CA ASP A 70 22.55 5.95 2.76
C ASP A 70 23.84 5.14 2.43
N ALA A 71 23.94 3.87 2.85
CA ALA A 71 25.15 3.05 2.72
C ALA A 71 25.38 2.39 1.34
N ASP A 72 24.33 1.98 0.59
CA ASP A 72 24.33 1.64 -0.85
C ASP A 72 22.96 1.02 -1.21
N CYS A 73 22.39 1.29 -2.40
CA CYS A 73 21.12 0.67 -2.81
C CYS A 73 21.19 0.05 -4.23
N PRO A 74 21.26 -1.28 -4.37
CA PRO A 74 20.96 -1.99 -5.60
C PRO A 74 19.44 -2.22 -5.68
N LEU A 75 18.78 -1.50 -6.59
CA LEU A 75 17.34 -1.62 -6.89
C LEU A 75 17.05 -2.89 -7.71
N GLU A 76 16.96 -4.05 -7.07
CA GLU A 76 16.56 -5.31 -7.72
C GLU A 76 15.66 -6.13 -6.78
N TRP A 77 14.35 -5.82 -6.72
CA TRP A 77 13.40 -6.62 -5.93
C TRP A 77 12.02 -6.72 -6.63
N GLU A 78 11.45 -7.94 -6.67
CA GLU A 78 10.19 -8.29 -7.35
C GLU A 78 8.89 -7.98 -6.57
N GLU A 79 7.78 -8.07 -7.33
CA GLU A 79 6.34 -7.77 -7.11
C GLU A 79 5.76 -7.39 -5.72
N SER A 80 4.81 -6.44 -5.78
CA SER A 80 3.83 -5.94 -4.78
C SER A 80 4.35 -5.49 -3.41
N LEU A 81 5.06 -6.33 -2.65
CA LEU A 81 5.67 -5.92 -1.37
C LEU A 81 6.86 -4.99 -1.57
N ALA A 82 7.56 -5.14 -2.70
CA ALA A 82 8.61 -4.21 -3.11
C ALA A 82 8.09 -2.77 -3.20
N LEU A 83 6.86 -2.54 -3.67
CA LEU A 83 6.35 -1.16 -3.81
C LEU A 83 6.12 -0.50 -2.45
N VAL A 84 5.55 -1.20 -1.47
CA VAL A 84 5.33 -0.66 -0.12
C VAL A 84 6.64 -0.37 0.58
N LEU A 85 7.60 -1.30 0.48
CA LEU A 85 8.94 -1.13 1.04
C LEU A 85 9.69 0.00 0.35
N VAL A 86 9.66 0.07 -0.99
CA VAL A 86 10.26 1.16 -1.77
C VAL A 86 9.62 2.49 -1.41
N LEU A 87 8.29 2.59 -1.36
CA LEU A 87 7.62 3.83 -0.97
C LEU A 87 8.03 4.27 0.43
N HIS A 88 8.07 3.36 1.41
CA HIS A 88 8.52 3.67 2.75
C HIS A 88 9.99 4.13 2.77
N ASN A 89 10.84 3.44 2.00
CA ASN A 89 12.26 3.73 1.87
C ASN A 89 12.53 5.08 1.21
N THR A 90 11.85 5.34 0.10
CA THR A 90 11.88 6.58 -0.65
C THR A 90 11.35 7.72 0.21
N LEU A 91 10.27 7.55 0.98
CA LEU A 91 9.80 8.59 1.89
C LEU A 91 10.84 8.94 2.97
N ILE A 92 11.50 7.93 3.55
CA ILE A 92 12.60 8.14 4.51
C ILE A 92 13.80 8.81 3.81
N GLN A 93 14.09 8.42 2.58
CA GLN A 93 15.24 8.93 1.84
C GLN A 93 15.03 10.32 1.22
N CYS A 94 13.81 10.66 0.85
CA CYS A 94 13.46 11.92 0.21
C CYS A 94 13.14 13.01 1.22
N PHE A 95 12.64 12.64 2.40
CA PHE A 95 12.12 13.58 3.38
C PHE A 95 12.74 13.41 4.77
N GLU A 96 13.23 14.50 5.34
CA GLU A 96 13.46 14.69 6.76
C GLU A 96 12.11 14.95 7.45
N CYS A 97 11.41 13.88 7.81
CA CYS A 97 10.15 13.97 8.52
C CYS A 97 10.35 13.93 10.04
N GLN A 98 9.64 14.82 10.74
CA GLN A 98 9.57 14.92 12.19
C GLN A 98 8.12 15.07 12.64
N ARG A 99 7.87 14.79 13.92
CA ARG A 99 6.55 15.02 14.55
C ARG A 99 6.20 16.51 14.52
N VAL A 100 4.90 16.81 14.33
CA VAL A 100 4.40 18.19 14.33
C VAL A 100 4.54 18.85 15.70
N GLY A 101 4.32 18.07 16.77
CA GLY A 101 4.38 18.50 18.17
C GLY A 101 5.11 17.51 19.09
N PRO A 102 5.13 17.76 20.41
CA PRO A 102 5.78 16.90 21.39
C PRO A 102 5.01 15.60 21.67
N GLU A 103 3.75 15.54 21.29
CA GLU A 103 2.87 14.38 21.44
C GLU A 103 3.28 13.22 20.52
N MET A 104 3.03 11.99 20.98
CA MET A 104 3.26 10.80 20.17
C MET A 104 2.18 10.71 19.09
N VAL A 105 2.53 10.19 17.92
CA VAL A 105 1.56 9.94 16.85
C VAL A 105 0.64 8.82 17.31
N ASP A 106 -0.65 9.11 17.37
CA ASP A 106 -1.71 8.15 17.68
C ASP A 106 -1.69 7.00 16.67
N LEU A 107 -1.80 5.75 17.13
CA LEU A 107 -1.81 4.55 16.29
C LEU A 107 -3.14 3.80 16.41
N ALA A 108 -4.14 4.36 17.10
CA ALA A 108 -5.43 3.72 17.26
C ALA A 108 -6.11 3.48 15.91
N GLU A 109 -6.77 2.33 15.80
CA GLU A 109 -7.65 2.02 14.67
C GLU A 109 -8.93 2.87 14.78
N GLY A 110 -9.30 3.49 13.66
CA GLY A 110 -10.48 4.31 13.49
C GLY A 110 -11.65 3.52 12.90
N GLU A 111 -12.83 4.13 12.93
CA GLU A 111 -14.00 3.62 12.21
C GLU A 111 -14.00 4.17 10.78
N GLY A 112 -14.16 3.31 9.77
CA GLY A 112 -14.11 3.74 8.38
C GLY A 112 -14.35 2.62 7.37
N ILE A 113 -14.40 3.00 6.09
CA ILE A 113 -14.67 2.09 4.96
C ILE A 113 -13.40 1.30 4.56
N SER A 114 -12.22 1.81 4.91
CA SER A 114 -10.95 1.10 4.78
C SER A 114 -10.90 -0.09 5.74
N ILE A 115 -10.24 -1.18 5.32
CA ILE A 115 -10.10 -2.41 6.11
C ILE A 115 -9.38 -2.15 7.45
N MET A 116 -8.53 -1.12 7.53
CA MET A 116 -7.81 -0.71 8.75
C MET A 116 -7.54 0.80 8.74
N PRO A 117 -8.54 1.65 9.02
CA PRO A 117 -8.36 3.08 9.06
C PRO A 117 -7.62 3.48 10.33
N LYS A 118 -6.78 4.50 10.26
CA LYS A 118 -6.21 5.14 11.44
C LYS A 118 -7.25 6.11 12.03
N ALA A 119 -7.38 6.17 13.36
CA ALA A 119 -8.35 7.03 14.04
C ALA A 119 -8.06 8.52 13.79
N THR A 120 -6.78 8.87 13.76
CA THR A 120 -6.30 10.22 13.43
C THR A 120 -5.30 10.11 12.28
N PRO A 121 -5.54 10.74 11.11
CA PRO A 121 -4.58 10.74 10.00
C PRO A 121 -3.19 11.23 10.45
N LEU A 122 -2.13 10.66 9.87
CA LEU A 122 -0.76 11.06 10.18
C LEU A 122 -0.48 12.48 9.66
N GLU A 123 -0.12 13.38 10.57
CA GLU A 123 0.48 14.68 10.25
C GLU A 123 1.95 14.71 10.66
N ALA A 124 2.83 15.06 9.72
CA ALA A 124 4.27 15.16 9.95
C ALA A 124 4.85 16.42 9.28
N LYS A 125 5.84 17.02 9.93
CA LYS A 125 6.66 18.08 9.32
C LYS A 125 7.73 17.41 8.49
N CYS A 126 7.67 17.51 7.17
CA CYS A 126 8.65 16.93 6.27
C CYS A 126 9.43 18.02 5.53
N LYS A 127 10.75 17.90 5.50
CA LYS A 127 11.65 18.75 4.72
C LYS A 127 12.34 17.89 3.65
N GLU A 128 12.34 18.34 2.41
CA GLU A 128 13.03 17.63 1.32
C GLU A 128 14.54 17.59 1.56
N ARG A 129 15.17 16.44 1.25
CA ARG A 129 16.64 16.31 1.23
C ARG A 129 17.18 16.74 -0.14
N ASN A 130 18.41 17.27 -0.17
CA ASN A 130 19.02 17.91 -1.36
C ASN A 130 19.04 17.04 -2.64
N PHE A 131 19.04 15.70 -2.51
CA PHE A 131 18.98 14.75 -3.63
C PHE A 131 17.66 14.83 -4.43
N VAL A 132 16.55 15.18 -3.78
CA VAL A 132 15.23 15.30 -4.42
C VAL A 132 15.08 16.61 -5.18
N HIS A 133 15.73 17.67 -4.68
CA HIS A 133 15.70 19.00 -5.28
C HIS A 133 16.35 19.02 -6.68
N GLU A 134 17.26 18.09 -6.97
CA GLU A 134 17.87 17.92 -8.30
C GLU A 134 16.92 17.19 -9.26
N ILE A 135 16.19 16.18 -8.78
CA ILE A 135 15.23 15.39 -9.58
C ILE A 135 13.92 16.15 -9.85
N VAL A 136 13.40 16.90 -8.88
CA VAL A 136 12.15 17.67 -9.02
C VAL A 136 12.32 18.85 -9.97
N LEU A 137 13.53 19.42 -10.07
CA LEU A 137 13.82 20.51 -11.01
C LEU A 137 14.12 20.04 -12.44
N GLU A 138 14.46 18.77 -12.67
CA GLU A 138 14.59 18.20 -14.03
C GLU A 138 13.22 17.84 -14.67
N ALA A 139 12.12 17.97 -13.92
CA ALA A 139 10.77 17.65 -14.36
C ALA A 139 9.93 18.85 -14.84
N ASP A 140 10.51 20.06 -14.88
CA ASP A 140 9.90 21.30 -15.43
C ASP A 140 10.44 21.69 -16.81
#